data_AF-A0A9D0LZE8-F1
#
_entry.id   AF-A0A9D0LZE8-F1
#
_cell.length_a   1.000
_cell.length_b   1.000
_cell.length_c   1.000
_cell.angle_alpha   90.00
_cell.angle_beta   90.00
_cell.angle_gamma   90.00
#
_symmetry.space_group_name_H-M   'P 1'
#
loop_
_entity.id
_entity.type
_entity.pdbx_description
1 polymer ?
#
loop_
_entity_poly.entity_id
_entity_poly.type
_entity_poly.pdbx_seq_one_letter_code
_entity_poly.pdbx_strand_id
1 'polypeptide(L)'
;MTLQDLLLRLARAAIEERFGKPFSYSKEILCAQFPELGEKRATFVTINVDGDSLRGCIGSLLPHATLYDDIIYNAKAAAFEDRRFYPLEQSEYPYCSIDISLLTLPEAQEYDTAETLQQKLRPGYDGVILQYGQHTAAFLPQVWEEYPDFNQFFGQLGIKAGLRGFALDHHPAIYTFQADRFEDSALGEAYIPALKSDRSPQAHVSDDPSASEQPAASETLSLQTPQEAEAAFYAAIENSDIDAMRTLWSNDDTASCIHPGSERLQGFEAITASWRAMFASQSGLHFEVREVKTVQEG
;
A
#
# COMPACT_ATOMS: atom_id res chain seq x y z
N MET A 1 13.64 4.69 -29.37
CA MET A 1 13.41 4.42 -27.94
C MET A 1 13.65 5.72 -27.21
N THR A 2 12.67 6.21 -26.46
CA THR A 2 12.83 7.44 -25.67
C THR A 2 13.59 7.14 -24.38
N LEU A 3 14.01 8.18 -23.64
CA LEU A 3 14.56 8.01 -22.30
C LEU A 3 13.52 7.34 -21.38
N GLN A 4 12.27 7.79 -21.40
CA GLN A 4 11.18 7.23 -20.59
C GLN A 4 11.00 5.72 -20.81
N ASP A 5 10.97 5.26 -22.07
CA ASP A 5 10.88 3.83 -22.39
C ASP A 5 12.07 3.04 -21.81
N LEU A 6 13.27 3.64 -21.86
CA LEU A 6 14.47 3.02 -21.32
C LEU A 6 14.42 2.92 -19.79
N LEU A 7 13.93 3.95 -19.10
CA LEU A 7 13.82 3.95 -17.65
C LEU A 7 12.88 2.84 -17.16
N LEU A 8 11.73 2.66 -17.81
CA LEU A 8 10.80 1.55 -17.53
C LEU A 8 11.46 0.19 -17.79
N ARG A 9 12.18 0.04 -18.91
CA ARG A 9 12.92 -1.21 -19.21
C ARG A 9 14.03 -1.51 -18.22
N LEU A 10 14.74 -0.49 -17.73
CA LEU A 10 15.76 -0.65 -16.69
C LEU A 10 15.14 -1.11 -15.38
N ALA A 11 14.02 -0.51 -14.97
CA ALA A 11 13.29 -0.93 -13.77
C ALA A 11 12.82 -2.39 -13.89
N ARG A 12 12.20 -2.76 -15.01
CA ARG A 12 11.80 -4.15 -15.31
C ARG A 12 12.99 -5.10 -15.22
N ALA A 13 14.08 -4.79 -15.92
CA ALA A 13 15.26 -5.65 -15.94
C ALA A 13 15.89 -5.81 -14.55
N ALA A 14 15.89 -4.75 -13.73
CA ALA A 14 16.38 -4.79 -12.37
C ALA A 14 15.55 -5.73 -11.48
N ILE A 15 14.22 -5.74 -11.66
CA ILE A 15 13.32 -6.66 -10.95
C ILE A 15 13.52 -8.09 -11.47
N GLU A 16 13.58 -8.29 -12.79
CA GLU A 16 13.75 -9.62 -13.40
C GLU A 16 15.08 -10.29 -13.06
N GLU A 17 16.12 -9.51 -12.79
CA GLU A 17 17.40 -10.02 -12.30
C GLU A 17 17.23 -10.81 -10.99
N ARG A 18 16.34 -10.35 -10.09
CA ARG A 18 16.02 -11.06 -8.85
C ARG A 18 15.26 -12.37 -9.09
N PHE A 19 14.63 -12.52 -10.26
CA PHE A 19 14.03 -13.77 -10.72
C PHE A 19 14.98 -14.62 -11.58
N GLY A 20 16.28 -14.28 -11.60
CA GLY A 20 17.32 -15.07 -12.25
C GLY A 20 17.52 -14.78 -13.74
N LYS A 21 16.89 -13.74 -14.30
CA LYS A 21 17.20 -13.29 -15.67
C LYS A 21 18.54 -12.52 -15.67
N PRO A 22 19.35 -12.62 -16.73
CA PRO A 22 20.59 -11.86 -16.81
C PRO A 22 20.33 -10.35 -16.98
N PHE A 23 20.95 -9.53 -16.15
CA PHE A 23 20.95 -8.08 -16.33
C PHE A 23 21.95 -7.68 -17.40
N SER A 24 21.47 -7.17 -18.55
CA SER A 24 22.28 -6.96 -19.76
C SER A 24 22.51 -5.49 -20.12
N TYR A 25 22.21 -4.56 -19.22
CA TYR A 25 22.35 -3.13 -19.47
C TYR A 25 23.68 -2.62 -18.89
N SER A 26 24.62 -2.21 -19.74
CA SER A 26 25.86 -1.56 -19.29
C SER A 26 25.59 -0.07 -19.05
N LYS A 27 25.95 0.39 -17.86
CA LYS A 27 25.88 1.80 -17.48
C LYS A 27 26.68 2.67 -18.44
N GLU A 28 27.90 2.27 -18.78
CA GLU A 28 28.80 3.03 -19.65
C GLU A 28 28.22 3.21 -21.04
N ILE A 29 27.69 2.14 -21.63
CA ILE A 29 27.09 2.17 -22.97
C ILE A 29 25.82 3.03 -22.96
N LEU A 30 24.97 2.88 -21.95
CA LEU A 30 23.73 3.63 -21.86
C LEU A 30 23.96 5.12 -21.57
N CYS A 31 24.86 5.48 -20.66
CA CYS A 31 25.21 6.87 -20.41
C CYS A 31 25.85 7.56 -21.63
N ALA A 32 26.54 6.82 -22.50
CA ALA A 32 27.04 7.35 -23.76
C ALA A 32 25.91 7.68 -24.77
N GLN A 33 24.77 6.97 -24.69
CA GLN A 33 23.61 7.19 -25.55
C GLN A 33 22.61 8.19 -24.94
N PHE A 34 22.48 8.17 -23.61
CA PHE A 34 21.57 8.98 -22.80
C PHE A 34 22.34 9.57 -21.62
N PRO A 35 23.03 10.71 -21.83
CA PRO A 35 23.86 11.35 -20.80
C PRO A 35 23.12 11.64 -19.48
N GLU A 36 21.81 11.86 -19.54
CA GLU A 36 20.92 12.11 -18.40
C GLU A 36 20.97 10.97 -17.36
N LEU A 37 21.27 9.74 -17.79
CA LEU A 37 21.44 8.58 -16.90
C LEU A 37 22.61 8.73 -15.92
N GLY A 38 23.62 9.52 -16.31
CA GLY A 38 24.79 9.84 -15.48
C GLY A 38 24.58 11.01 -14.53
N GLU A 39 23.47 11.74 -14.67
CA GLU A 39 23.15 12.87 -13.79
C GLU A 39 22.59 12.41 -12.45
N LYS A 40 22.85 13.19 -11.40
CA LYS A 40 22.23 12.98 -10.10
C LYS A 40 20.77 13.40 -10.14
N ARG A 41 19.86 12.42 -10.11
CA ARG A 41 18.41 12.62 -10.12
C ARG A 41 17.78 11.73 -9.05
N ALA A 42 16.55 12.07 -8.68
CA ALA A 42 15.78 11.30 -7.72
C ALA A 42 14.53 10.78 -8.41
N THR A 43 14.17 9.54 -8.10
CA THR A 43 12.96 8.90 -8.62
C THR A 43 12.14 8.29 -7.49
N PHE A 44 10.85 8.12 -7.76
CA PHE A 44 10.04 7.09 -7.11
C PHE A 44 9.71 6.03 -8.14
N VAL A 45 9.87 4.77 -7.77
CA VAL A 45 9.38 3.62 -8.52
C VAL A 45 8.21 3.04 -7.74
N THR A 46 7.06 3.01 -8.39
CA THR A 46 5.82 2.44 -7.87
C THR A 46 5.49 1.20 -8.69
N ILE A 47 5.08 0.15 -8.00
CA ILE A 47 4.59 -1.09 -8.60
C ILE A 47 3.13 -1.19 -8.20
N ASN A 48 2.26 -1.35 -9.19
CA ASN A 48 0.85 -1.67 -8.96
C ASN A 48 0.56 -3.07 -9.50
N VAL A 49 -0.48 -3.73 -9.00
CA VAL A 49 -0.99 -5.00 -9.50
C VAL A 49 -2.47 -4.85 -9.82
N ASP A 50 -2.97 -5.59 -10.82
CA ASP A 50 -4.38 -5.57 -11.24
C ASP A 50 -4.94 -4.15 -11.52
N GLY A 51 -4.13 -3.32 -12.20
CA GLY A 51 -4.44 -1.92 -12.45
C GLY A 51 -3.78 -1.02 -11.41
N ASP A 52 -4.57 -0.31 -10.62
CA ASP A 52 -4.09 0.76 -9.73
C ASP A 52 -3.82 0.31 -8.28
N SER A 53 -3.86 -1.00 -7.98
CA SER A 53 -3.63 -1.48 -6.62
C SER A 53 -2.15 -1.44 -6.26
N LEU A 54 -1.78 -0.51 -5.37
CA LEU A 54 -0.41 -0.33 -4.90
C LEU A 54 0.18 -1.64 -4.34
N ARG A 55 1.32 -2.06 -4.90
CA ARG A 55 2.05 -3.27 -4.53
C ARG A 55 3.46 -3.03 -3.99
N GLY A 56 3.97 -1.82 -4.18
CA GLY A 56 5.21 -1.34 -3.58
C GLY A 56 5.56 0.05 -4.10
N CYS A 57 6.19 0.90 -3.29
CA CYS A 57 6.68 2.19 -3.73
C CYS A 57 7.92 2.58 -2.93
N ILE A 58 9.03 2.81 -3.63
CA ILE A 58 10.29 3.29 -3.02
C ILE A 58 10.87 4.40 -3.87
N GLY A 59 11.43 5.39 -3.20
CA GLY A 59 12.12 6.50 -3.84
C GLY A 59 12.76 7.44 -2.83
N SER A 60 13.31 8.52 -3.35
CA SER A 60 13.88 9.59 -2.55
C SER A 60 13.48 10.95 -3.12
N LEU A 61 13.49 11.98 -2.27
CA LEU A 61 13.19 13.35 -2.70
C LEU A 61 14.44 14.10 -3.17
N LEU A 62 15.60 13.68 -2.69
CA LEU A 62 16.88 14.30 -2.98
C LEU A 62 17.76 13.30 -3.73
N PRO A 63 18.43 13.76 -4.79
CA PRO A 63 19.27 12.88 -5.58
C PRO A 63 20.52 12.50 -4.79
N HIS A 64 20.75 11.20 -4.64
CA HIS A 64 21.89 10.66 -3.92
C HIS A 64 22.75 9.74 -4.80
N ALA A 65 22.22 9.26 -5.92
CA ALA A 65 22.91 8.47 -6.93
C ALA A 65 22.65 9.02 -8.35
N THR A 66 23.31 8.44 -9.36
CA THR A 66 22.99 8.77 -10.76
C THR A 66 21.62 8.19 -11.11
N LEU A 67 20.87 8.80 -12.02
CA LEU A 67 19.54 8.35 -12.45
C LEU A 67 19.51 6.84 -12.78
N TYR A 68 20.56 6.34 -13.44
CA TYR A 68 20.72 4.91 -13.71
C TYR A 68 20.73 4.03 -12.45
N ASP A 69 21.52 4.41 -11.44
CA ASP A 69 21.67 3.61 -10.21
C ASP A 69 20.41 3.73 -9.36
N ASP A 70 19.83 4.94 -9.29
CA ASP A 70 18.64 5.26 -8.50
C ASP A 70 17.44 4.43 -8.96
N ILE A 71 17.20 4.33 -10.28
CA ILE A 71 16.10 3.52 -10.84
C ILE A 71 16.28 2.03 -10.55
N ILE A 72 17.49 1.49 -10.77
CA ILE A 72 17.75 0.06 -10.53
C ILE A 72 17.54 -0.28 -9.06
N TYR A 73 18.05 0.58 -8.17
CA TYR A 73 17.88 0.41 -6.73
C TYR A 73 16.41 0.50 -6.33
N ASN A 74 15.72 1.59 -6.69
CA ASN A 74 14.34 1.84 -6.30
C ASN A 74 13.39 0.79 -6.88
N ALA A 75 13.62 0.28 -8.09
CA ALA A 75 12.79 -0.78 -8.66
C ALA A 75 12.91 -2.09 -7.87
N LYS A 76 14.13 -2.50 -7.50
CA LYS A 76 14.34 -3.68 -6.64
C LYS A 76 13.76 -3.46 -5.24
N ALA A 77 13.98 -2.29 -4.65
CA ALA A 77 13.49 -1.98 -3.32
C ALA A 77 11.94 -1.91 -3.28
N ALA A 78 11.30 -1.30 -4.28
CA ALA A 78 9.85 -1.28 -4.40
C ALA A 78 9.27 -2.69 -4.53
N ALA A 79 9.91 -3.57 -5.30
CA ALA A 79 9.46 -4.95 -5.48
C ALA A 79 9.70 -5.84 -4.23
N PHE A 80 10.79 -5.65 -3.50
CA PHE A 80 11.25 -6.67 -2.55
C PHE A 80 11.52 -6.17 -1.12
N GLU A 81 11.53 -4.85 -0.89
CA GLU A 81 12.00 -4.25 0.37
C GLU A 81 11.03 -3.23 0.97
N ASP A 82 9.93 -2.90 0.29
CA ASP A 82 8.84 -2.10 0.86
C ASP A 82 8.16 -2.88 1.99
N ARG A 83 8.45 -2.49 3.24
CA ARG A 83 8.02 -3.19 4.47
C ARG A 83 6.51 -3.27 4.67
N ARG A 84 5.73 -2.53 3.89
CA ARG A 84 4.26 -2.61 3.92
C ARG A 84 3.75 -3.87 3.20
N PHE A 85 4.58 -4.49 2.37
CA PHE A 85 4.22 -5.64 1.54
C PHE A 85 5.23 -6.78 1.66
N TYR A 86 4.79 -8.00 1.34
CA TYR A 86 5.73 -9.12 1.17
C TYR A 86 6.52 -8.94 -0.14
N PRO A 87 7.75 -9.49 -0.24
CA PRO A 87 8.51 -9.44 -1.48
C PRO A 87 7.73 -9.99 -2.68
N LEU A 88 7.83 -9.34 -3.82
CA LEU A 88 7.13 -9.69 -5.06
C LEU A 88 7.48 -11.11 -5.52
N GLU A 89 6.46 -11.89 -5.89
CA GLU A 89 6.65 -13.25 -6.41
C GLU A 89 6.76 -13.28 -7.93
N GLN A 90 7.50 -14.26 -8.47
CA GLN A 90 7.67 -14.41 -9.91
C GLN A 90 6.34 -14.66 -10.65
N SER A 91 5.36 -15.29 -9.98
CA SER A 91 4.02 -15.52 -10.49
C SER A 91 3.16 -14.24 -10.53
N GLU A 92 3.45 -13.27 -9.65
CA GLU A 92 2.73 -12.00 -9.54
C GLU A 92 3.27 -10.95 -10.53
N TYR A 93 4.58 -10.97 -10.77
CA TYR A 93 5.28 -10.00 -11.61
C TYR A 93 4.67 -9.72 -13.00
N PRO A 94 4.17 -10.71 -13.77
CA PRO A 94 3.55 -10.44 -15.07
C PRO A 94 2.35 -9.50 -15.00
N TYR A 95 1.67 -9.42 -13.86
CA TYR A 95 0.44 -8.65 -13.68
C TYR A 95 0.69 -7.28 -13.05
N CYS A 96 1.97 -6.96 -12.81
CA CYS A 96 2.33 -5.68 -12.26
C CYS A 96 2.51 -4.63 -13.36
N SER A 97 2.03 -3.40 -13.16
CA SER A 97 2.54 -2.22 -13.88
C SER A 97 3.65 -1.55 -13.07
N ILE A 98 4.55 -0.86 -13.78
CA ILE A 98 5.59 -0.04 -13.17
C ILE A 98 5.36 1.41 -13.55
N ASP A 99 5.24 2.24 -12.53
CA ASP A 99 5.20 3.68 -12.62
C ASP A 99 6.51 4.28 -12.11
N ILE A 100 7.04 5.25 -12.84
CA ILE A 100 8.24 5.99 -12.45
C ILE A 100 7.91 7.48 -12.43
N SER A 101 8.15 8.10 -11.28
CA SER A 101 8.11 9.55 -11.10
C SER A 101 9.55 10.08 -11.08
N LEU A 102 9.98 10.75 -12.16
CA LEU A 102 11.29 11.41 -12.25
C LEU A 102 11.21 12.85 -11.74
N LEU A 103 11.97 13.15 -10.69
CA LEU A 103 11.90 14.43 -10.01
C LEU A 103 12.86 15.46 -10.61
N THR A 104 12.45 16.73 -10.62
CA THR A 104 13.37 17.86 -10.74
C THR A 104 14.13 18.06 -9.43
N LEU A 105 15.21 18.84 -9.47
CA LEU A 105 15.87 19.27 -8.24
C LEU A 105 14.92 20.18 -7.44
N PRO A 106 14.80 20.02 -6.12
CA PRO A 106 13.98 20.91 -5.32
C PRO A 106 14.54 22.35 -5.30
N GLU A 107 13.66 23.31 -5.57
CA GLU A 107 13.95 24.75 -5.55
C GLU A 107 13.39 25.38 -4.28
N ALA A 108 14.24 26.11 -3.55
CA ALA A 108 13.84 26.79 -2.33
C ALA A 108 12.84 27.91 -2.63
N GLN A 109 11.78 27.98 -1.83
CA GLN A 109 10.76 29.03 -1.91
C GLN A 109 10.96 30.03 -0.77
N GLU A 110 11.33 31.26 -1.12
CA GLU A 110 11.35 32.37 -0.18
C GLU A 110 9.92 32.89 0.04
N TYR A 111 9.49 33.11 1.28
CA TYR A 111 8.17 33.66 1.59
C TYR A 111 8.17 34.30 2.97
N ASP A 112 7.34 35.33 3.16
CA ASP A 112 7.18 36.02 4.45
C ASP A 112 5.88 35.62 5.14
N THR A 113 4.83 35.34 4.35
CA THR A 113 3.51 34.93 4.84
C THR A 113 2.94 33.78 4.02
N ALA A 114 1.94 33.08 4.57
CA ALA A 114 1.24 32.00 3.88
C ALA A 114 0.68 32.44 2.52
N GLU A 115 0.16 33.68 2.44
CA GLU A 115 -0.40 34.25 1.20
C GLU A 115 0.69 34.45 0.14
N THR A 116 1.89 34.91 0.53
CA THR A 116 3.00 35.07 -0.41
C THR A 116 3.52 33.72 -0.94
N LEU A 117 3.48 32.67 -0.11
CA LEU A 117 3.81 31.31 -0.54
C LEU A 117 2.74 30.75 -1.47
N GLN A 118 1.45 30.92 -1.14
CA GLN A 118 0.34 30.43 -1.95
C GLN A 118 0.37 30.97 -3.38
N GLN A 119 0.78 32.23 -3.58
CA GLN A 119 0.92 32.83 -4.91
C GLN A 119 2.03 32.21 -5.77
N LYS A 120 3.00 31.54 -5.16
CA LYS A 120 4.13 30.90 -5.85
C LYS A 120 3.87 29.45 -6.23
N LEU A 121 3.00 28.76 -5.47
CA LEU A 121 2.69 27.36 -5.69
C LEU A 121 1.65 27.18 -6.80
N ARG A 122 1.83 26.12 -7.59
CA ARG A 122 0.90 25.70 -8.64
C ARG A 122 0.32 24.33 -8.26
N PRO A 123 -0.91 24.28 -7.70
CA PRO A 123 -1.58 23.03 -7.41
C PRO A 123 -1.63 22.10 -8.63
N GLY A 124 -1.39 20.81 -8.41
CA GLY A 124 -1.30 19.77 -9.44
C GLY A 124 0.03 19.74 -10.21
N TYR A 125 0.89 20.76 -10.09
CA TYR A 125 2.19 20.82 -10.76
C TYR A 125 3.38 20.74 -9.81
N ASP A 126 3.30 21.43 -8.67
CA ASP A 126 4.40 21.50 -7.72
C ASP A 126 4.23 20.46 -6.61
N GLY A 127 5.18 19.54 -6.50
CA GLY A 127 5.43 18.80 -5.27
C GLY A 127 6.07 19.72 -4.25
N VAL A 128 5.80 19.49 -2.97
CA VAL A 128 6.24 20.37 -1.88
C VAL A 128 7.00 19.54 -0.86
N ILE A 129 8.21 19.98 -0.53
CA ILE A 129 9.00 19.51 0.62
C ILE A 129 8.91 20.57 1.71
N LEU A 130 8.50 20.15 2.89
CA LEU A 130 8.53 20.94 4.11
C LEU A 130 9.68 20.44 4.98
N GLN A 131 10.51 21.37 5.45
CA GLN A 131 11.58 21.08 6.40
C GLN A 131 11.59 22.08 7.57
N TYR A 132 11.50 21.55 8.79
CA TYR A 132 11.58 22.32 10.04
C TYR A 132 12.35 21.55 11.11
N GLY A 133 13.60 21.97 11.38
CA GLY A 133 14.46 21.25 12.33
C GLY A 133 14.70 19.80 11.89
N GLN A 134 14.23 18.83 12.68
CA GLN A 134 14.28 17.39 12.36
C GLN A 134 13.03 16.87 11.63
N HIS A 135 12.03 17.73 11.41
CA HIS A 135 10.78 17.37 10.76
C HIS A 135 10.90 17.61 9.26
N THR A 136 10.77 16.55 8.48
CA THR A 136 10.75 16.63 7.01
C THR A 136 9.62 15.77 6.48
N ALA A 137 8.83 16.34 5.57
CA ALA A 137 7.87 15.58 4.79
C ALA A 137 7.78 16.15 3.38
N ALA A 138 7.25 15.34 2.47
CA ALA A 138 6.88 15.81 1.16
C ALA A 138 5.59 15.20 0.65
N PHE A 139 5.00 15.95 -0.26
CA PHE A 139 3.92 15.51 -1.13
C PHE A 139 4.33 15.68 -2.58
N LEU A 140 3.99 14.68 -3.39
CA LEU A 140 4.10 14.72 -4.85
C LEU A 140 3.00 15.63 -5.43
N PRO A 141 3.14 16.14 -6.66
CA PRO A 141 2.14 17.01 -7.30
C PRO A 141 0.70 16.46 -7.29
N GLN A 142 0.53 15.15 -7.46
CA GLN A 142 -0.80 14.50 -7.48
C GLN A 142 -1.59 14.62 -6.17
N VAL A 143 -0.92 14.86 -5.04
CA VAL A 143 -1.59 14.99 -3.74
C VAL A 143 -2.48 16.24 -3.69
N TRP A 144 -2.25 17.22 -4.57
CA TRP A 144 -3.16 18.36 -4.75
C TRP A 144 -4.57 17.94 -5.22
N GLU A 145 -4.74 16.77 -5.83
CA GLU A 145 -6.07 16.27 -6.21
C GLU A 145 -6.89 15.87 -4.98
N GLU A 146 -6.23 15.32 -3.96
CA GLU A 146 -6.85 14.96 -2.68
C GLU A 146 -7.04 16.20 -1.77
N TYR A 147 -6.05 17.11 -1.76
CA TYR A 147 -6.06 18.34 -0.97
C TYR A 147 -5.85 19.59 -1.85
N PRO A 148 -6.87 20.02 -2.62
CA PRO A 148 -6.73 21.17 -3.53
C PRO A 148 -6.68 22.51 -2.79
N ASP A 149 -7.19 22.56 -1.56
CA ASP A 149 -7.10 23.75 -0.72
C ASP A 149 -5.71 23.88 -0.09
N PHE A 150 -5.12 25.08 -0.19
CA PHE A 150 -3.78 25.37 0.31
C PHE A 150 -3.61 25.09 1.81
N ASN A 151 -4.59 25.47 2.63
CA ASN A 151 -4.50 25.28 4.07
C ASN A 151 -4.68 23.81 4.44
N GLN A 152 -5.57 23.08 3.78
CA GLN A 152 -5.68 21.64 3.98
C GLN A 152 -4.40 20.91 3.57
N PHE A 153 -3.83 21.25 2.41
CA PHE A 153 -2.58 20.66 1.92
C PHE A 153 -1.44 20.83 2.94
N PHE A 154 -1.21 22.05 3.42
CA PHE A 154 -0.15 22.31 4.41
C PHE A 154 -0.48 21.75 5.80
N GLY A 155 -1.76 21.67 6.16
CA GLY A 155 -2.20 20.98 7.38
C GLY A 155 -1.81 19.51 7.36
N GLN A 156 -2.13 18.79 6.28
CA GLN A 156 -1.79 17.38 6.13
C GLN A 156 -0.29 17.15 5.96
N LEU A 157 0.40 18.04 5.24
CA LEU A 157 1.85 17.98 5.09
C LEU A 157 2.55 18.16 6.46
N GLY A 158 2.04 19.07 7.29
CA GLY A 158 2.49 19.26 8.67
C GLY A 158 2.30 18.02 9.54
N ILE A 159 1.11 17.40 9.47
CA ILE A 159 0.81 16.14 10.18
C ILE A 159 1.79 15.04 9.74
N LYS A 160 2.02 14.91 8.43
CA LYS A 160 2.98 13.95 7.87
C LYS A 160 4.42 14.20 8.33
N ALA A 161 4.80 15.47 8.50
CA ALA A 161 6.09 15.86 9.07
C ALA A 161 6.16 15.65 10.60
N GLY A 162 5.05 15.33 11.25
CA GLY A 162 4.96 15.19 12.71
C GLY A 162 4.97 16.53 13.44
N LEU A 163 4.55 17.62 12.79
CA LEU A 163 4.42 18.94 13.41
C LEU A 163 3.12 19.03 14.23
N ARG A 164 3.15 19.88 15.26
CA ARG A 164 1.97 20.27 16.04
C ARG A 164 1.48 21.64 15.58
N GLY A 165 0.16 21.81 15.48
CA GLY A 165 -0.42 23.05 14.98
C GLY A 165 -0.31 23.19 13.46
N PHE A 166 -0.63 24.37 12.94
CA PHE A 166 -0.57 24.61 11.51
C PHE A 166 0.87 24.75 11.03
N ALA A 167 1.21 24.07 9.94
CA ALA A 167 2.60 23.86 9.54
C ALA A 167 3.36 25.18 9.25
N LEU A 168 2.67 26.15 8.65
CA LEU A 168 3.27 27.42 8.24
C LEU A 168 3.48 28.41 9.41
N ASP A 169 2.83 28.20 10.57
CA ASP A 169 3.05 29.02 11.77
C ASP A 169 4.49 28.90 12.29
N HIS A 170 5.18 27.80 11.94
CA HIS A 170 6.57 27.55 12.30
C HIS A 170 7.59 28.20 11.35
N HIS A 171 7.13 28.82 10.26
CA HIS A 171 7.96 29.32 9.16
C HIS A 171 9.01 28.28 8.67
N PRO A 172 8.59 27.09 8.24
CA PRO A 172 9.50 26.05 7.73
C PRO A 172 10.21 26.48 6.43
N ALA A 173 11.35 25.86 6.15
CA ALA A 173 11.93 25.92 4.81
C ALA A 173 11.04 25.11 3.86
N ILE A 174 10.61 25.75 2.77
CA ILE A 174 9.77 25.14 1.74
C ILE A 174 10.58 25.00 0.47
N TYR A 175 10.52 23.82 -0.14
CA TYR A 175 11.07 23.57 -1.47
C TYR A 175 9.98 23.04 -2.37
N THR A 176 10.03 23.40 -3.65
CA THR A 176 9.16 22.84 -4.68
C THR A 176 9.93 22.02 -5.67
N PHE A 177 9.31 20.99 -6.21
CA PHE A 177 9.85 20.19 -7.30
C PHE A 177 8.72 19.77 -8.23
N GLN A 178 9.06 19.35 -9.43
CA GLN A 178 8.13 18.76 -10.39
C GLN A 178 8.44 17.29 -10.55
N ALA A 179 7.45 16.51 -11.00
CA ALA A 179 7.62 15.10 -11.29
C ALA A 179 7.06 14.81 -12.69
N ASP A 180 7.93 14.30 -13.57
CA ASP A 180 7.49 13.69 -14.82
C ASP A 180 7.14 12.23 -14.52
N ARG A 181 5.86 11.88 -14.67
CA ARG A 181 5.34 10.55 -14.42
C ARG A 181 5.20 9.77 -15.74
N PHE A 182 5.63 8.53 -15.75
CA PHE A 182 5.44 7.61 -16.87
C PHE A 182 5.30 6.18 -16.38
N GLU A 183 4.44 5.42 -17.05
CA GLU A 183 4.00 4.09 -16.62
C GLU A 183 4.01 3.12 -17.81
N ASP A 184 4.33 1.85 -17.54
CA ASP A 184 4.12 0.76 -18.48
C ASP A 184 2.83 -0.02 -18.18
N SER A 185 2.43 -0.89 -19.09
CA SER A 185 1.30 -1.79 -18.86
C SER A 185 1.76 -3.10 -18.24
N ALA A 186 0.87 -3.74 -17.47
CA ALA A 186 1.05 -5.12 -17.09
C ALA A 186 1.29 -6.02 -18.32
N LEU A 187 2.11 -7.05 -18.14
CA LEU A 187 2.44 -8.01 -19.19
C LEU A 187 1.35 -9.09 -19.36
N GLY A 188 0.54 -9.32 -18.32
CA GLY A 188 -0.62 -10.23 -18.30
C GLY A 188 -1.93 -9.50 -18.02
N GLU A 189 -3.05 -10.12 -18.40
CA GLU A 189 -4.38 -9.46 -18.38
C GLU A 189 -5.05 -9.40 -16.99
N ALA A 190 -4.82 -10.37 -16.10
CA ALA A 190 -5.35 -10.38 -14.72
C ALA A 190 -4.60 -11.40 -13.83
N TYR A 191 -4.21 -11.01 -12.61
CA TYR A 191 -3.57 -11.92 -11.66
C TYR A 191 -4.60 -12.87 -11.04
N ILE A 192 -4.32 -14.18 -11.08
CA ILE A 192 -5.04 -15.19 -10.31
C ILE A 192 -3.98 -15.85 -9.41
N PRO A 193 -3.99 -15.62 -8.09
CA PRO A 193 -3.00 -16.20 -7.19
C PRO A 193 -3.01 -17.73 -7.30
N ALA A 194 -1.83 -18.35 -7.44
CA ALA A 194 -1.72 -19.78 -7.29
C ALA A 194 -1.92 -20.13 -5.81
N LEU A 195 -2.92 -20.97 -5.50
CA LEU A 195 -3.06 -21.63 -4.20
C LEU A 195 -1.71 -22.28 -3.84
N LYS A 196 -0.97 -21.70 -2.90
CA LYS A 196 0.32 -22.25 -2.47
C LYS A 196 0.08 -23.64 -1.87
N SER A 197 0.49 -24.68 -2.59
CA SER A 197 0.48 -26.05 -2.08
C SER A 197 1.42 -26.14 -0.87
N ASP A 198 0.81 -26.28 0.30
CA ASP A 198 1.27 -26.97 1.50
C ASP A 198 2.78 -27.31 1.54
N ARG A 199 3.56 -26.48 2.25
CA ARG A 199 4.84 -26.93 2.82
C ARG A 199 4.59 -27.31 4.26
N SER A 200 4.18 -28.56 4.47
CA SER A 200 4.06 -29.12 5.82
C SER A 200 5.46 -29.26 6.44
N PRO A 201 5.71 -28.77 7.66
CA PRO A 201 6.86 -29.20 8.45
C PRO A 201 6.64 -30.64 8.92
N GLN A 202 7.65 -31.50 8.78
CA GLN A 202 7.61 -32.87 9.31
C GLN A 202 7.50 -32.83 10.85
N ALA A 203 6.37 -33.30 11.39
CA ALA A 203 6.17 -33.49 12.82
C ALA A 203 6.50 -34.93 13.22
N HIS A 204 7.34 -35.04 14.26
CA HIS A 204 7.59 -36.26 15.01
C HIS A 204 6.30 -36.77 15.67
N VAL A 205 6.09 -38.08 15.58
CA VAL A 205 5.00 -38.82 16.23
C VAL A 205 5.27 -38.93 17.73
N SER A 206 4.26 -38.63 18.54
CA SER A 206 4.13 -39.17 19.89
C SER A 206 2.64 -39.41 20.22
N ASP A 207 2.31 -40.68 20.41
CA ASP A 207 1.04 -41.23 20.87
C ASP A 207 0.76 -40.91 22.36
N ASP A 208 -0.49 -40.63 22.73
CA ASP A 208 -1.25 -41.41 23.72
C ASP A 208 -2.75 -40.96 23.83
N PRO A 209 -3.73 -41.86 24.10
CA PRO A 209 -5.17 -41.57 24.08
C PRO A 209 -5.87 -41.68 25.46
N SER A 210 -6.99 -40.97 25.66
CA SER A 210 -8.09 -41.28 26.63
C SER A 210 -9.05 -40.07 26.76
N ALA A 211 -10.23 -40.02 26.13
CA ALA A 211 -11.53 -40.67 26.43
C ALA A 211 -12.45 -39.91 27.44
N SER A 212 -13.63 -39.43 26.98
CA SER A 212 -14.99 -39.77 27.46
C SER A 212 -16.08 -38.69 27.17
N GLU A 213 -17.32 -39.15 26.99
CA GLU A 213 -18.46 -38.59 26.23
C GLU A 213 -19.57 -37.85 27.05
N GLN A 214 -20.06 -36.69 26.52
CA GLN A 214 -21.45 -36.17 26.25
C GLN A 214 -22.67 -36.30 27.23
N PRO A 215 -23.86 -35.59 27.10
CA PRO A 215 -24.44 -34.82 25.96
C PRO A 215 -25.28 -33.50 26.19
N ALA A 216 -25.48 -32.73 25.08
CA ALA A 216 -26.63 -31.92 24.54
C ALA A 216 -27.33 -30.79 25.36
N ALA A 217 -27.71 -29.60 24.85
CA ALA A 217 -27.73 -29.02 23.50
C ALA A 217 -27.80 -27.47 23.55
N SER A 218 -26.92 -26.82 22.80
CA SER A 218 -27.22 -25.61 22.03
C SER A 218 -26.50 -25.88 20.73
N GLU A 219 -27.24 -26.03 19.62
CA GLU A 219 -26.65 -26.33 18.30
C GLU A 219 -25.73 -25.17 17.93
N THR A 220 -24.48 -25.32 18.36
CA THR A 220 -23.38 -24.47 17.98
C THR A 220 -23.00 -25.00 16.62
N LEU A 221 -23.09 -24.13 15.61
CA LEU A 221 -22.69 -24.45 14.25
C LEU A 221 -21.27 -25.01 14.34
N SER A 222 -21.11 -26.33 14.18
CA SER A 222 -19.81 -26.99 14.23
C SER A 222 -19.11 -26.66 12.92
N LEU A 223 -18.57 -25.45 12.85
CA LEU A 223 -17.73 -24.99 11.76
C LEU A 223 -16.41 -25.74 11.92
N GLN A 224 -16.25 -26.81 11.14
CA GLN A 224 -15.12 -27.73 11.22
C GLN A 224 -13.87 -27.10 10.61
N THR A 225 -14.07 -26.09 9.77
CA THR A 225 -12.98 -25.33 9.16
C THR A 225 -13.22 -23.83 9.27
N PRO A 226 -12.14 -23.04 9.37
CA PRO A 226 -12.25 -21.58 9.31
C PRO A 226 -12.88 -21.05 8.01
N GLN A 227 -12.77 -21.79 6.91
CA GLN A 227 -13.41 -21.47 5.63
C GLN A 227 -14.93 -21.56 5.72
N GLU A 228 -15.46 -22.55 6.43
CA GLU A 228 -16.90 -22.65 6.70
C GLU A 228 -17.38 -21.48 7.56
N ALA A 229 -16.58 -21.07 8.56
CA ALA A 229 -16.92 -19.93 9.41
C ALA A 229 -16.97 -18.62 8.61
N GLU A 230 -16.02 -18.43 7.71
CA GLU A 230 -15.97 -17.25 6.86
C GLU A 230 -17.09 -17.24 5.81
N ALA A 231 -17.37 -18.38 5.16
CA ALA A 231 -18.49 -18.51 4.23
C ALA A 231 -19.84 -18.24 4.91
N ALA A 232 -20.04 -18.78 6.12
CA ALA A 232 -21.24 -18.51 6.90
C ALA A 232 -21.34 -17.03 7.31
N PHE A 233 -20.22 -16.38 7.58
CA PHE A 233 -20.16 -14.96 7.94
C PHE A 233 -20.61 -14.06 6.79
N TYR A 234 -20.04 -14.26 5.60
CA TYR A 234 -20.45 -13.46 4.44
C TYR A 234 -21.89 -13.74 4.01
N ALA A 235 -22.36 -14.99 4.12
CA ALA A 235 -23.76 -15.32 3.88
C ALA A 235 -24.70 -14.59 4.86
N ALA A 236 -24.31 -14.46 6.14
CA ALA A 236 -25.10 -13.69 7.12
C ALA A 236 -25.13 -12.19 6.80
N ILE A 237 -24.01 -11.63 6.33
CA ILE A 237 -23.95 -10.22 5.90
C ILE A 237 -24.85 -9.95 4.69
N GLU A 238 -24.76 -10.78 3.65
CA GLU A 238 -25.57 -10.63 2.42
C GLU A 238 -27.07 -10.67 2.73
N ASN A 239 -27.47 -11.51 3.68
CA ASN A 239 -28.86 -11.62 4.11
C ASN A 239 -29.24 -10.60 5.20
N SER A 240 -28.31 -9.75 5.64
CA SER A 240 -28.49 -8.84 6.79
C SER A 240 -29.01 -9.57 8.04
N ASP A 241 -28.60 -10.83 8.23
CA ASP A 241 -29.07 -11.71 9.29
C ASP A 241 -28.16 -11.62 10.52
N ILE A 242 -28.55 -10.73 11.45
CA ILE A 242 -27.81 -10.51 12.68
C ILE A 242 -27.79 -11.74 13.59
N ASP A 243 -28.84 -12.56 13.58
CA ASP A 243 -28.92 -13.71 14.46
C ASP A 243 -28.03 -14.85 13.96
N ALA A 244 -27.95 -15.06 12.65
CA ALA A 244 -26.97 -15.96 12.04
C ALA A 244 -25.52 -15.50 12.38
N MET A 245 -25.23 -14.22 12.23
CA MET A 245 -23.89 -13.67 12.50
C MET A 245 -23.46 -13.82 13.97
N ARG A 246 -24.41 -13.70 14.91
CA ARG A 246 -24.16 -13.91 16.35
C ARG A 246 -23.73 -15.33 16.69
N THR A 247 -24.03 -16.31 15.84
CA THR A 247 -23.62 -17.71 16.06
C THR A 247 -22.19 -18.01 15.60
N LEU A 248 -21.55 -17.08 14.87
CA LEU A 248 -20.24 -17.27 14.26
C LEU A 248 -19.08 -16.70 15.08
N TRP A 249 -19.37 -15.71 15.92
CA TRP A 249 -18.36 -14.96 16.66
C TRP A 249 -18.36 -15.30 18.14
N SER A 250 -17.21 -15.05 18.79
CA SER A 250 -17.16 -15.13 20.24
C SER A 250 -18.13 -14.12 20.85
N ASN A 251 -18.90 -14.59 21.83
CA ASN A 251 -19.88 -13.79 22.57
C ASN A 251 -19.34 -13.24 23.89
N ASP A 252 -18.02 -13.26 24.07
CA ASP A 252 -17.35 -12.73 25.24
C ASP A 252 -16.95 -11.24 25.09
N ASP A 253 -16.57 -10.63 26.20
CA ASP A 253 -16.18 -9.21 26.28
C ASP A 253 -14.78 -8.92 25.69
N THR A 254 -14.03 -9.97 25.32
CA THR A 254 -12.70 -9.85 24.71
C THR A 254 -12.75 -9.69 23.19
N ALA A 255 -13.89 -10.01 22.57
CA ALA A 255 -14.14 -9.78 21.15
C ALA A 255 -13.92 -8.30 20.76
N SER A 256 -13.26 -8.06 19.62
CA SER A 256 -13.05 -6.70 19.09
C SER A 256 -13.36 -6.62 17.59
N CYS A 257 -13.83 -5.46 17.14
CA CYS A 257 -14.19 -5.20 15.74
C CYS A 257 -13.73 -3.80 15.33
N ILE A 258 -13.25 -3.63 14.10
CA ILE A 258 -12.94 -2.33 13.50
C ILE A 258 -13.62 -2.28 12.14
N HIS A 259 -14.57 -1.37 11.97
CA HIS A 259 -15.11 -1.06 10.63
C HIS A 259 -14.18 -0.09 9.90
N PRO A 260 -14.13 -0.12 8.55
CA PRO A 260 -13.35 0.83 7.77
C PRO A 260 -13.65 2.28 8.17
N GLY A 261 -12.62 3.03 8.56
CA GLY A 261 -12.74 4.44 8.97
C GLY A 261 -13.35 4.70 10.36
N SER A 262 -13.55 3.66 11.19
CA SER A 262 -14.13 3.78 12.54
C SER A 262 -13.13 3.44 13.66
N GLU A 263 -13.44 3.87 14.88
CA GLU A 263 -12.71 3.46 16.07
C GLU A 263 -12.97 1.98 16.43
N ARG A 264 -12.04 1.37 17.17
CA ARG A 264 -12.16 -0.03 17.63
C ARG A 264 -13.32 -0.19 18.61
N LEU A 265 -14.20 -1.13 18.31
CA LEU A 265 -15.27 -1.60 19.18
C LEU A 265 -14.78 -2.79 20.01
N GLN A 266 -15.22 -2.85 21.27
CA GLN A 266 -14.86 -3.89 22.23
C GLN A 266 -16.13 -4.49 22.86
N GLY A 267 -16.19 -5.81 22.93
CA GLY A 267 -17.28 -6.58 23.55
C GLY A 267 -18.46 -6.87 22.62
N PHE A 268 -19.10 -8.01 22.84
CA PHE A 268 -20.12 -8.58 21.96
C PHE A 268 -21.32 -7.66 21.71
N GLU A 269 -21.83 -6.98 22.74
CA GLU A 269 -23.00 -6.10 22.61
C GLU A 269 -22.70 -4.85 21.76
N ALA A 270 -21.52 -4.25 21.93
CA ALA A 270 -21.11 -3.08 21.14
C ALA A 270 -20.92 -3.45 19.66
N ILE A 271 -20.31 -4.61 19.40
CA ILE A 271 -20.14 -5.15 18.05
C ILE A 271 -21.51 -5.43 17.43
N THR A 272 -22.40 -6.14 18.13
CA THR A 272 -23.74 -6.47 17.63
C THR A 272 -24.57 -5.22 17.33
N ALA A 273 -24.51 -4.20 18.20
CA ALA A 273 -25.20 -2.93 17.98
C ALA A 273 -24.70 -2.21 16.72
N SER A 274 -23.39 -2.24 16.45
CA SER A 274 -22.82 -1.63 15.23
C SER A 274 -23.33 -2.30 13.95
N TRP A 275 -23.40 -3.63 13.94
CA TRP A 275 -23.89 -4.39 12.79
C TRP A 275 -25.40 -4.22 12.57
N ARG A 276 -26.20 -4.16 13.65
CA ARG A 276 -27.63 -3.79 13.54
C ARG A 276 -27.83 -2.42 12.91
N ALA A 277 -27.02 -1.44 13.29
CA ALA A 277 -27.08 -0.10 12.71
C ALA A 277 -26.68 -0.10 11.23
N MET A 278 -25.64 -0.84 10.85
CA MET A 278 -25.23 -1.01 9.46
C MET A 278 -26.32 -1.66 8.61
N PHE A 279 -26.89 -2.78 9.08
CA PHE A 279 -27.97 -3.49 8.38
C PHE A 279 -29.25 -2.66 8.27
N ALA A 280 -29.57 -1.83 9.27
CA ALA A 280 -30.72 -0.92 9.23
C ALA A 280 -30.55 0.26 8.26
N SER A 281 -29.30 0.63 7.91
CA SER A 281 -29.01 1.79 7.05
C SER A 281 -29.12 1.54 5.54
N GLN A 282 -29.45 0.31 5.11
CA GLN A 282 -29.67 -0.17 3.73
C GLN A 282 -29.23 0.78 2.60
N SER A 283 -27.94 0.75 2.27
CA SER A 283 -27.49 0.80 0.88
C SER A 283 -26.85 -0.56 0.64
N GLY A 284 -27.54 -1.44 -0.09
CA GLY A 284 -27.17 -2.86 -0.22
C GLY A 284 -25.70 -3.06 -0.56
N LEU A 285 -24.93 -3.52 0.43
CA LEU A 285 -23.55 -3.92 0.23
C LEU A 285 -23.59 -5.32 -0.40
N HIS A 286 -23.32 -5.38 -1.69
CA HIS A 286 -23.09 -6.65 -2.37
C HIS A 286 -21.62 -7.00 -2.15
N PHE A 287 -21.36 -7.99 -1.33
CA PHE A 287 -20.03 -8.55 -1.18
C PHE A 287 -19.86 -9.64 -2.23
N GLU A 288 -18.67 -9.72 -2.82
CA GLU A 288 -18.28 -10.85 -3.65
C GLU A 288 -17.00 -11.41 -3.02
N VAL A 289 -17.14 -12.51 -2.28
CA VAL A 289 -16.01 -13.14 -1.60
C VAL A 289 -15.15 -13.83 -2.66
N ARG A 290 -14.00 -13.24 -2.98
CA ARG A 290 -13.09 -13.79 -3.99
C ARG A 290 -11.89 -14.55 -3.44
N GLU A 291 -11.58 -14.44 -2.15
CA GLU A 291 -10.53 -15.26 -1.53
C GLU A 291 -10.64 -15.30 0.01
N VAL A 292 -10.66 -16.50 0.59
CA VAL A 292 -10.64 -16.79 2.03
C VAL A 292 -9.21 -17.12 2.45
N LYS A 293 -8.63 -16.42 3.44
CA LYS A 293 -7.33 -16.81 4.04
C LYS A 293 -7.45 -16.90 5.55
N THR A 294 -7.16 -18.08 6.09
CA THR A 294 -7.12 -18.30 7.54
C THR A 294 -5.69 -18.47 8.03
N VAL A 295 -5.34 -17.73 9.07
CA VAL A 295 -4.12 -17.92 9.86
C VAL A 295 -4.52 -18.41 11.24
N GLN A 296 -4.11 -19.63 11.60
CA GLN A 296 -4.17 -20.13 12.98
C GLN A 296 -2.80 -19.89 13.63
N GLU A 297 -2.76 -19.04 14.65
CA GLU A 297 -1.61 -18.95 15.54
C GLU A 297 -1.62 -20.17 16.47
N GLY A 298 -0.49 -20.87 16.52
CA GLY A 298 -0.20 -21.90 17.55
C GLY A 298 0.58 -21.30 18.70
#